data_AF-A0A1W9QXQ4-F1
#
_entry.id   AF-A0A1W9QXQ4-F1
#
_cell.length_a   1.000
_cell.length_b   1.000
_cell.length_c   1.000
_cell.angle_alpha   90.00
_cell.angle_beta   90.00
_cell.angle_gamma   90.00
#
_symmetry.space_group_name_H-M   'P 1'
#
loop_
_entity.id
_entity.type
_entity.pdbx_description
1 polymer ?
#
loop_
_entity_poly.entity_id
_entity_poly.type
_entity_poly.pdbx_seq_one_letter_code
_entity_poly.pdbx_strand_id
1 'polypeptide(L)'
;MNKKNTNIGLDELADVEGLSVRTYNICKYNDLLNLDDILQFFWEYGNFKKIRNCGDKSNRELLSLCEKSEYILINKTKPEQKDVKHTLIKIINNLSVRQKAIINNLLITKFNSLSNSSTKALRAYLNNQITLNGFKECVFSKPDFNILYIKNIRSISLKEIRLFLNEIKGLIEHVSFFDNEDVLNRQMFYTFINRQFSVDRKTIIEIGEDYDFSKGAPVFKTVYILIKNNYIFNEKEKTIFYRSLCFSNNTEIEPLGKTGDRLGITR
;
A
#
# COMPACT_ATOMS: atom_id res chain seq x y z
N MET A 1 10.96 8.15 -31.39
CA MET A 1 10.50 9.43 -31.96
C MET A 1 9.46 10.05 -31.02
N ASN A 2 9.82 11.21 -30.47
CA ASN A 2 9.06 12.21 -29.70
C ASN A 2 7.72 11.84 -29.04
N LYS A 3 7.78 11.51 -27.74
CA LYS A 3 6.69 11.73 -26.77
C LYS A 3 6.48 13.24 -26.64
N LYS A 4 5.35 13.77 -27.14
CA LYS A 4 4.89 15.10 -26.75
C LYS A 4 4.10 14.93 -25.45
N ASN A 5 4.75 15.15 -24.31
CA ASN A 5 4.07 15.32 -23.01
C ASN A 5 3.15 16.54 -23.12
N THR A 6 1.84 16.35 -23.06
CA THR A 6 0.89 17.45 -22.90
C THR A 6 0.51 17.56 -21.43
N ASN A 7 1.47 17.93 -20.59
CA ASN A 7 1.15 18.41 -19.24
C ASN A 7 0.69 19.86 -19.38
N ILE A 8 -0.62 20.08 -19.25
CA ILE A 8 -1.26 21.38 -19.49
C ILE A 8 -0.89 22.33 -18.34
N GLY A 9 -0.34 23.49 -18.68
CA GLY A 9 0.08 24.48 -17.70
C GLY A 9 -1.11 25.17 -17.01
N LEU A 10 -0.90 25.69 -15.80
CA LEU A 10 -1.93 26.32 -14.99
C LEU A 10 -2.63 27.50 -15.69
N ASP A 11 -1.90 28.28 -16.48
CA ASP A 11 -2.47 29.39 -17.26
C ASP A 11 -3.48 28.88 -18.30
N GLU A 12 -3.12 27.82 -19.03
CA GLU A 12 -3.98 27.18 -20.02
C GLU A 12 -5.19 26.48 -19.36
N LEU A 13 -5.00 25.88 -18.17
CA LEU A 13 -6.11 25.32 -17.38
C LEU A 13 -7.09 26.40 -16.90
N ALA A 14 -6.59 27.56 -16.50
CA ALA A 14 -7.44 28.66 -16.04
C ALA A 14 -8.35 29.16 -17.16
N ASP A 15 -7.82 29.29 -18.37
CA ASP A 15 -8.56 29.75 -19.54
C ASP A 15 -9.55 28.69 -20.05
N VAL A 16 -9.14 27.41 -20.11
CA VAL A 16 -9.96 26.33 -20.68
C VAL A 16 -11.06 25.87 -19.71
N GLU A 17 -10.75 25.75 -18.42
CA GLU A 17 -11.67 25.23 -17.41
C GLU A 17 -12.38 26.33 -16.61
N GLY A 18 -12.06 27.60 -16.88
CA GLY A 18 -12.69 28.75 -16.25
C GLY A 18 -12.39 28.83 -14.75
N LEU A 19 -11.14 28.59 -14.36
CA LEU A 19 -10.75 28.67 -12.94
C LEU A 19 -10.97 30.10 -12.45
N SER A 20 -11.57 30.24 -11.25
CA SER A 20 -11.66 31.55 -10.65
C SER A 20 -10.27 32.10 -10.36
N VAL A 21 -10.10 33.42 -10.45
CA VAL A 21 -8.83 34.13 -10.12
C VAL A 21 -8.30 33.70 -8.75
N ARG A 22 -9.20 33.44 -7.80
CA ARG A 22 -8.86 32.93 -6.48
C ARG A 22 -8.25 31.52 -6.55
N THR A 23 -8.89 30.60 -7.26
CA THR A 23 -8.42 29.21 -7.41
C THR A 23 -7.10 29.15 -8.18
N TYR A 24 -6.96 29.94 -9.25
CA TYR A 24 -5.69 30.11 -9.98
C TYR A 24 -4.56 30.55 -9.06
N ASN A 25 -4.78 31.60 -8.26
CA ASN A 25 -3.77 32.11 -7.34
C ASN A 25 -3.42 31.08 -6.25
N ILE A 26 -4.40 30.32 -5.73
CA ILE A 26 -4.15 29.23 -4.78
C ILE A 26 -3.20 28.20 -5.38
N CYS A 27 -3.45 27.75 -6.61
CA CYS A 27 -2.58 26.80 -7.30
C CYS A 27 -1.17 27.37 -7.50
N LYS A 28 -1.07 28.62 -8.00
CA LYS A 28 0.20 29.30 -8.25
C LYS A 28 1.05 29.49 -7.00
N TYR A 29 0.44 29.88 -5.87
CA TYR A 29 1.16 30.11 -4.62
C TYR A 29 1.56 28.83 -3.87
N ASN A 30 1.05 27.67 -4.28
CA ASN A 30 1.37 26.38 -3.68
C ASN A 30 2.03 25.43 -4.69
N ASP A 31 2.67 25.99 -5.72
CA ASP A 31 3.45 25.27 -6.74
C ASP A 31 2.67 24.17 -7.49
N LEU A 32 1.35 24.34 -7.62
CA LEU A 32 0.51 23.48 -8.48
C LEU A 32 0.44 24.11 -9.87
N LEU A 33 1.53 24.02 -10.61
CA LEU A 33 1.77 24.82 -11.82
C LEU A 33 1.21 24.17 -13.09
N ASN A 34 0.74 22.94 -13.01
CA ASN A 34 0.20 22.19 -14.13
C ASN A 34 -0.81 21.13 -13.66
N LEU A 35 -1.46 20.46 -14.62
CA LEU A 35 -2.50 19.48 -14.32
C LEU A 35 -1.99 18.29 -13.50
N ASP A 36 -0.78 17.82 -13.81
CA ASP A 36 -0.18 16.68 -13.11
C ASP A 36 0.08 17.00 -11.64
N ASP A 37 0.58 18.20 -11.32
CA ASP A 37 0.81 18.64 -9.93
C ASP A 37 -0.52 18.67 -9.15
N ILE A 38 -1.59 19.17 -9.77
CA ILE A 38 -2.93 19.25 -9.17
C ILE A 38 -3.50 17.84 -8.91
N LEU A 39 -3.36 16.93 -9.87
CA LEU A 39 -3.83 15.54 -9.74
C LEU A 39 -3.02 14.76 -8.70
N GLN A 40 -1.69 14.95 -8.67
CA GLN A 40 -0.82 14.33 -7.68
C GLN A 40 -1.20 14.78 -6.26
N PHE A 41 -1.43 16.08 -6.06
CA PHE A 41 -1.90 16.59 -4.77
C PHE A 41 -3.24 15.97 -4.37
N PHE A 42 -4.17 15.85 -5.32
CA PHE A 42 -5.46 15.21 -5.08
C PHE A 42 -5.33 13.74 -4.71
N TRP A 43 -4.45 12.98 -5.35
CA TRP A 43 -4.24 11.57 -5.01
C TRP A 43 -3.60 11.37 -3.64
N GLU A 44 -2.68 12.26 -3.27
CA GLU A 44 -1.99 12.20 -1.98
C GLU A 44 -2.92 12.57 -0.80
N TYR A 45 -3.83 13.54 -1.01
CA TYR A 45 -4.60 14.13 0.09
C TYR A 45 -6.12 13.99 -0.03
N GLY A 46 -6.63 13.53 -1.17
CA GLY A 46 -8.05 13.30 -1.46
C GLY A 46 -8.91 14.55 -1.59
N ASN A 47 -8.35 15.74 -1.33
CA ASN A 47 -8.96 17.05 -1.52
C ASN A 47 -7.90 18.15 -1.34
N PHE A 48 -8.27 19.41 -1.59
CA PHE A 48 -7.38 20.57 -1.57
C PHE A 48 -7.49 21.41 -0.28
N LYS A 49 -8.21 20.93 0.75
CA LYS A 49 -8.37 21.69 2.02
C LYS A 49 -7.07 21.81 2.81
N LYS A 50 -6.07 20.97 2.51
CA LYS A 50 -4.72 21.07 3.08
C LYS A 50 -3.89 22.21 2.48
N ILE A 51 -4.35 22.81 1.38
CA ILE A 51 -3.67 23.95 0.75
C ILE A 51 -4.00 25.23 1.50
N ARG A 52 -2.98 26.04 1.75
CA ARG A 52 -3.15 27.35 2.38
C ARG A 52 -4.09 28.21 1.55
N ASN A 53 -5.10 28.79 2.21
CA ASN A 53 -6.14 29.66 1.62
C ASN A 53 -7.18 28.96 0.72
N CYS A 54 -7.20 27.62 0.67
CA CYS A 54 -8.20 26.88 -0.09
C CYS A 54 -9.51 26.67 0.70
N GLY A 55 -10.49 27.53 0.43
CA GLY A 55 -11.84 27.42 0.99
C GLY A 55 -12.74 26.45 0.21
N ASP A 56 -13.94 26.17 0.72
CA ASP A 56 -14.85 25.15 0.15
C ASP A 56 -15.20 25.37 -1.33
N LYS A 57 -15.29 26.62 -1.77
CA LYS A 57 -15.58 26.95 -3.18
C LYS A 57 -14.41 26.56 -4.10
N SER A 58 -13.19 26.98 -3.78
CA SER A 58 -11.98 26.63 -4.53
C SER A 58 -11.68 25.14 -4.48
N ASN A 59 -11.91 24.50 -3.33
CA ASN A 59 -11.80 23.05 -3.22
C ASN A 59 -12.78 22.32 -4.16
N ARG A 60 -14.04 22.77 -4.27
CA ARG A 60 -15.00 22.17 -5.21
C ARG A 60 -14.65 22.42 -6.67
N GLU A 61 -14.14 23.62 -7.00
CA GLU A 61 -13.66 23.92 -8.36
C GLU A 61 -12.52 22.97 -8.76
N LEU A 62 -11.54 22.76 -7.88
CA LEU A 62 -10.41 21.86 -8.15
C LEU A 62 -10.82 20.37 -8.15
N LEU A 63 -11.77 19.97 -7.31
CA LEU A 63 -12.34 18.61 -7.38
C LEU A 63 -13.08 18.37 -8.70
N SER A 64 -13.89 19.34 -9.14
CA SER A 64 -14.59 19.28 -10.43
C SER A 64 -13.58 19.23 -11.59
N LEU A 65 -12.50 20.01 -11.51
CA LEU A 65 -11.38 19.94 -12.45
C LEU A 65 -10.78 18.52 -12.49
N CYS A 66 -10.52 17.91 -11.34
CA CYS A 66 -9.98 16.55 -11.26
C CYS A 66 -10.95 15.51 -11.83
N GLU A 67 -12.24 15.59 -11.52
CA GLU A 67 -13.27 14.68 -12.02
C GLU A 67 -13.44 14.78 -13.54
N LYS A 68 -13.43 16.01 -14.08
CA LYS A 68 -13.43 16.25 -15.53
C LYS A 68 -12.14 15.78 -16.19
N SER A 69 -11.00 16.01 -15.57
CA SER A 69 -9.69 15.59 -16.07
C SER A 69 -9.55 14.07 -16.05
N GLU A 70 -10.15 13.38 -15.08
CA GLU A 70 -10.28 11.93 -15.04
C GLU A 70 -11.14 11.44 -16.22
N TYR A 71 -12.24 12.13 -16.55
CA TYR A 71 -13.07 11.85 -17.74
C TYR A 71 -12.34 12.14 -19.08
N ILE A 72 -11.50 13.17 -19.12
CA ILE A 72 -10.72 13.56 -20.31
C ILE A 72 -9.49 12.67 -20.51
N LEU A 73 -8.79 12.24 -19.45
CA LEU A 73 -7.72 11.24 -19.52
C LEU A 73 -8.26 9.90 -20.04
N ILE A 74 -9.50 9.54 -19.68
CA ILE A 74 -10.22 8.36 -20.16
C ILE A 74 -10.64 8.49 -21.64
N ASN A 75 -10.95 9.70 -22.13
CA ASN A 75 -11.53 9.91 -23.46
C ASN A 75 -10.61 10.54 -24.52
N LYS A 76 -9.56 11.29 -24.14
CA LYS A 76 -8.54 11.85 -25.05
C LYS A 76 -7.37 10.88 -25.31
N THR A 77 -7.25 9.81 -24.52
CA THR A 77 -6.40 8.65 -24.88
C THR A 77 -7.16 7.64 -25.74
N LYS A 78 -7.49 8.04 -26.97
CA LYS A 78 -7.42 7.12 -28.11
C LYS A 78 -6.07 7.33 -28.81
N PRO A 79 -5.00 6.78 -28.25
CA PRO A 79 -4.21 5.77 -28.92
C PRO A 79 -4.62 4.42 -28.30
N GLU A 80 -4.98 3.47 -29.15
CA GLU A 80 -5.14 2.04 -28.86
C GLU A 80 -5.13 1.65 -27.36
N GLN A 81 -6.31 1.53 -26.75
CA GLN A 81 -6.51 0.97 -25.39
C GLN A 81 -6.01 -0.49 -25.22
N LYS A 82 -5.30 -1.04 -26.19
CA LYS A 82 -4.58 -2.30 -26.07
C LYS A 82 -3.41 -2.19 -25.09
N ASP A 83 -2.64 -1.09 -25.07
CA ASP A 83 -1.26 -1.14 -24.58
C ASP A 83 -1.09 -1.20 -23.05
N VAL A 84 -1.88 -0.44 -22.25
CA VAL A 84 -1.74 -0.44 -20.77
C VAL A 84 -2.28 -1.72 -20.13
N LYS A 85 -3.40 -2.27 -20.64
CA LYS A 85 -3.89 -3.59 -20.21
C LYS A 85 -2.95 -4.70 -20.67
N HIS A 86 -2.41 -4.63 -21.89
CA HIS A 86 -1.34 -5.53 -22.33
C HIS A 86 -0.12 -5.46 -21.41
N THR A 87 0.22 -4.26 -20.92
CA THR A 87 1.36 -4.05 -20.03
C THR A 87 1.15 -4.72 -18.67
N LEU A 88 0.02 -4.51 -17.99
CA LEU A 88 -0.21 -5.16 -16.70
C LEU A 88 -0.33 -6.68 -16.83
N ILE A 89 -1.01 -7.18 -17.86
CA ILE A 89 -1.11 -8.64 -18.09
C ILE A 89 0.27 -9.23 -18.40
N LYS A 90 1.10 -8.52 -19.16
CA LYS A 90 2.48 -8.92 -19.45
C LYS A 90 3.33 -8.95 -18.17
N ILE A 91 3.18 -7.94 -17.29
CA ILE A 91 3.81 -7.93 -15.97
C ILE A 91 3.39 -9.19 -15.21
N ILE A 92 2.08 -9.44 -15.07
CA ILE A 92 1.55 -10.60 -14.32
C ILE A 92 2.07 -11.93 -14.88
N ASN A 93 2.17 -12.05 -16.21
CA ASN A 93 2.68 -13.26 -16.86
C ASN A 93 4.18 -13.48 -16.58
N ASN A 94 4.96 -12.39 -16.51
CA ASN A 94 6.40 -12.43 -16.27
C ASN A 94 6.79 -12.56 -14.79
N LEU A 95 5.84 -12.43 -13.86
CA LEU A 95 6.12 -12.58 -12.43
C LEU A 95 6.65 -13.99 -12.11
N SER A 96 7.68 -14.06 -11.26
CA SER A 96 8.20 -15.30 -10.69
C SER A 96 7.13 -16.00 -9.84
N VAL A 97 7.29 -17.31 -9.64
CA VAL A 97 6.40 -18.10 -8.76
C VAL A 97 6.29 -17.45 -7.37
N ARG A 98 7.39 -16.90 -6.86
CA ARG A 98 7.46 -16.29 -5.53
C ARG A 98 6.85 -14.89 -5.50
N GLN A 99 7.08 -14.06 -6.52
CA GLN A 99 6.38 -12.78 -6.67
C GLN A 99 4.85 -12.98 -6.70
N LYS A 100 4.37 -14.01 -7.42
CA LYS A 100 2.93 -14.38 -7.44
C LYS A 100 2.44 -14.80 -6.05
N ALA A 101 3.21 -15.57 -5.30
CA ALA A 101 2.87 -15.96 -3.93
C ALA A 101 2.77 -14.75 -2.98
N ILE A 102 3.72 -13.81 -3.07
CA ILE A 102 3.72 -12.56 -2.30
C ILE A 102 2.48 -11.72 -2.62
N ILE A 103 2.20 -11.50 -3.91
CA ILE A 103 1.02 -10.74 -4.33
C ILE A 103 -0.26 -11.42 -3.86
N ASN A 104 -0.37 -12.75 -3.95
CA ASN A 104 -1.54 -13.48 -3.44
C ASN A 104 -1.73 -13.27 -1.93
N ASN A 105 -0.67 -13.34 -1.14
CA ASN A 105 -0.76 -13.11 0.31
C ASN A 105 -1.22 -11.68 0.63
N LEU A 106 -0.60 -10.68 -0.01
CA LEU A 106 -0.97 -9.27 0.16
C LEU A 106 -2.41 -9.00 -0.30
N LEU A 107 -2.81 -9.61 -1.41
CA LEU A 107 -4.15 -9.53 -1.96
C LEU A 107 -5.17 -10.08 -0.97
N ILE A 108 -4.91 -11.24 -0.35
CA ILE A 108 -5.80 -11.82 0.68
C ILE A 108 -5.90 -10.87 1.88
N THR A 109 -4.77 -10.33 2.37
CA THR A 109 -4.77 -9.37 3.48
C THR A 109 -5.62 -8.14 3.17
N LYS A 110 -5.43 -7.55 1.98
CA LYS A 110 -6.19 -6.39 1.52
C LYS A 110 -7.67 -6.72 1.30
N PHE A 111 -7.95 -7.87 0.72
CA PHE A 111 -9.31 -8.34 0.49
C PHE A 111 -10.09 -8.51 1.80
N ASN A 112 -9.46 -9.06 2.84
CA ASN A 112 -10.08 -9.22 4.15
C ASN A 112 -10.30 -7.90 4.91
N SER A 113 -9.71 -6.79 4.43
CA SER A 113 -9.94 -5.46 5.00
C SER A 113 -11.14 -4.73 4.38
N LEU A 114 -11.75 -5.28 3.33
CA LEU A 114 -12.93 -4.73 2.68
C LEU A 114 -14.18 -4.89 3.56
N SER A 115 -15.12 -3.96 3.40
CA SER A 115 -16.45 -4.09 4.00
C SER A 115 -17.15 -5.39 3.60
N ASN A 116 -18.06 -5.86 4.45
CA ASN A 116 -18.83 -7.09 4.21
C ASN A 116 -19.59 -7.05 2.86
N SER A 117 -20.12 -5.88 2.47
CA SER A 117 -20.83 -5.73 1.19
C SER A 117 -19.87 -5.84 0.00
N SER A 118 -18.72 -5.17 0.05
CA SER A 118 -17.72 -5.21 -1.01
C SER A 118 -17.08 -6.59 -1.14
N THR A 119 -16.78 -7.23 -0.01
CA THR A 119 -16.32 -8.61 0.07
C THR A 119 -17.29 -9.58 -0.59
N LYS A 120 -18.58 -9.50 -0.25
CA LYS A 120 -19.61 -10.39 -0.81
C LYS A 120 -19.78 -10.16 -2.32
N ALA A 121 -19.79 -8.91 -2.77
CA ALA A 121 -19.91 -8.55 -4.18
C ALA A 121 -18.73 -9.07 -5.01
N LEU A 122 -17.50 -8.81 -4.57
CA LEU A 122 -16.29 -9.28 -5.25
C LEU A 122 -16.16 -10.81 -5.22
N ARG A 123 -16.45 -11.49 -4.10
CA ARG A 123 -16.46 -12.96 -4.05
C ARG A 123 -17.40 -13.56 -5.08
N ALA A 124 -18.61 -13.02 -5.18
CA ALA A 124 -19.60 -13.47 -6.15
C ALA A 124 -19.13 -13.24 -7.58
N TYR A 125 -18.52 -12.08 -7.87
CA TYR A 125 -18.01 -11.77 -9.21
C TYR A 125 -16.83 -12.65 -9.63
N LEU A 126 -15.93 -12.95 -8.69
CA LEU A 126 -14.72 -13.74 -8.90
C LEU A 126 -14.95 -15.24 -8.78
N ASN A 127 -16.20 -15.70 -8.59
CA ASN A 127 -16.51 -17.11 -8.31
C ASN A 127 -15.64 -17.69 -7.17
N ASN A 128 -15.45 -16.92 -6.10
CA ASN A 128 -14.57 -17.21 -4.96
C ASN A 128 -13.06 -17.35 -5.27
N GLN A 129 -12.60 -17.05 -6.49
CA GLN A 129 -11.18 -17.08 -6.84
C GLN A 129 -10.45 -15.80 -6.42
N ILE A 130 -10.21 -15.65 -5.11
CA ILE A 130 -9.48 -14.52 -4.53
C ILE A 130 -7.96 -14.75 -4.69
N THR A 131 -7.50 -14.79 -5.94
CA THR A 131 -6.10 -15.01 -6.32
C THR A 131 -5.72 -14.08 -7.46
N LEU A 132 -4.43 -13.81 -7.62
CA LEU A 132 -3.91 -13.01 -8.72
C LEU A 132 -4.39 -13.52 -10.09
N ASN A 133 -4.49 -14.84 -10.27
CA ASN A 133 -5.03 -15.43 -11.50
C ASN A 133 -6.53 -15.15 -11.65
N GLY A 134 -7.33 -15.30 -10.59
CA GLY A 134 -8.75 -14.95 -10.62
C GLY A 134 -8.98 -13.48 -10.97
N PHE A 135 -8.20 -12.57 -10.38
CA PHE A 135 -8.25 -11.14 -10.73
C PHE A 135 -7.74 -10.87 -12.15
N LYS A 136 -6.67 -11.54 -12.59
CA LYS A 136 -6.20 -11.45 -13.97
C LYS A 136 -7.32 -11.83 -14.94
N GLU A 137 -7.99 -12.95 -14.74
CA GLU A 137 -8.99 -13.49 -15.66
C GLU A 137 -10.31 -12.70 -15.64
N CYS A 138 -10.84 -12.41 -14.45
CA CYS A 138 -12.14 -11.79 -14.29
C CYS A 138 -12.11 -10.26 -14.38
N VAL A 139 -10.98 -9.62 -14.05
CA VAL A 139 -10.88 -8.16 -13.94
C VAL A 139 -9.91 -7.59 -14.95
N PHE A 140 -8.62 -7.94 -14.85
CA PHE A 140 -7.58 -7.21 -15.60
C PHE A 140 -7.53 -7.57 -17.09
N SER A 141 -7.93 -8.79 -17.46
CA SER A 141 -7.95 -9.26 -18.85
C SER A 141 -9.22 -8.88 -19.62
N LYS A 142 -10.25 -8.35 -18.94
CA LYS A 142 -11.52 -7.98 -19.59
C LYS A 142 -11.42 -6.55 -20.15
N PRO A 143 -11.50 -6.36 -21.48
CA PRO A 143 -11.39 -5.03 -22.11
C PRO A 143 -12.45 -4.05 -21.60
N ASP A 144 -13.65 -4.57 -21.35
CA ASP A 144 -14.81 -3.78 -20.91
C ASP A 144 -15.10 -3.93 -19.42
N PHE A 145 -14.13 -4.36 -18.60
CA PHE A 145 -14.38 -4.45 -17.16
C PHE A 145 -14.86 -3.11 -16.61
N ASN A 146 -16.08 -3.12 -16.09
CA ASN A 146 -16.67 -2.02 -15.35
C ASN A 146 -17.17 -2.54 -14.01
N ILE A 147 -16.77 -1.87 -12.92
CA ILE A 147 -17.18 -2.23 -11.55
C ILE A 147 -18.71 -2.21 -11.43
N LEU A 148 -19.40 -1.39 -12.23
CA LEU A 148 -20.86 -1.34 -12.30
C LEU A 148 -21.50 -2.67 -12.72
N TYR A 149 -20.76 -3.57 -13.39
CA TYR A 149 -21.26 -4.89 -13.78
C TYR A 149 -21.28 -5.90 -12.64
N ILE A 150 -20.63 -5.60 -11.51
CA ILE A 150 -20.71 -6.46 -10.33
C ILE A 150 -22.09 -6.23 -9.69
N LYS A 151 -22.90 -7.29 -9.64
CA LYS A 151 -24.26 -7.25 -9.08
C LYS A 151 -24.24 -6.86 -7.60
N ASN A 152 -25.30 -6.16 -7.17
CA ASN A 152 -25.58 -5.82 -5.76
C ASN A 152 -24.58 -4.86 -5.09
N ILE A 153 -23.91 -4.00 -5.87
CA ILE A 153 -23.03 -2.97 -5.33
C ILE A 153 -23.80 -1.67 -5.05
N ARG A 154 -23.64 -1.13 -3.83
CA ARG A 154 -24.05 0.25 -3.46
C ARG A 154 -22.94 1.26 -3.82
N SER A 155 -23.27 2.53 -3.96
CA SER A 155 -22.30 3.59 -4.31
C SER A 155 -21.02 3.62 -3.46
N ILE A 156 -21.13 3.38 -2.15
CA ILE A 156 -19.99 3.29 -1.22
C ILE A 156 -19.07 2.11 -1.57
N SER A 157 -19.67 0.94 -1.86
CA SER A 157 -18.93 -0.25 -2.28
C SER A 157 -18.27 -0.09 -3.65
N LEU A 158 -18.82 0.72 -4.56
CA LEU A 158 -18.15 1.04 -5.84
C LEU A 158 -16.81 1.74 -5.60
N LYS A 159 -16.81 2.77 -4.74
CA LYS A 159 -15.60 3.54 -4.43
C LYS A 159 -14.55 2.67 -3.74
N GLU A 160 -14.98 1.89 -2.76
CA GLU A 160 -14.09 0.98 -2.01
C GLU A 160 -13.46 -0.08 -2.93
N ILE A 161 -14.26 -0.73 -3.79
CA ILE A 161 -13.76 -1.73 -4.74
C ILE A 161 -12.81 -1.09 -5.76
N ARG A 162 -13.10 0.12 -6.23
CA ARG A 162 -12.21 0.84 -7.14
C ARG A 162 -10.85 1.12 -6.50
N LEU A 163 -10.85 1.65 -5.27
CA LEU A 163 -9.62 1.90 -4.52
C LEU A 163 -8.83 0.62 -4.31
N PHE A 164 -9.50 -0.45 -3.87
CA PHE A 164 -8.88 -1.77 -3.71
C PHE A 164 -8.24 -2.29 -5.01
N LEU A 165 -8.94 -2.21 -6.15
CA LEU A 165 -8.38 -2.66 -7.43
C LEU A 165 -7.15 -1.84 -7.85
N ASN A 166 -7.15 -0.54 -7.58
CA ASN A 166 -5.99 0.31 -7.83
C ASN A 166 -4.81 -0.03 -6.90
N GLU A 167 -5.07 -0.31 -5.62
CA GLU A 167 -4.03 -0.79 -4.70
C GLU A 167 -3.43 -2.11 -5.16
N ILE A 168 -4.24 -3.07 -5.62
CA ILE A 168 -3.74 -4.35 -6.14
C ILE A 168 -2.87 -4.12 -7.38
N LYS A 169 -3.25 -3.22 -8.29
CA LYS A 169 -2.41 -2.86 -9.45
C LYS A 169 -1.06 -2.29 -9.02
N GLY A 170 -1.06 -1.32 -8.10
CA GLY A 170 0.17 -0.72 -7.58
C GLY A 170 1.06 -1.76 -6.88
N LEU A 171 0.47 -2.73 -6.17
CA LEU A 171 1.21 -3.84 -5.57
C LEU A 171 1.85 -4.74 -6.64
N ILE A 172 1.13 -5.09 -7.71
CA ILE A 172 1.66 -5.89 -8.82
C ILE A 172 2.85 -5.18 -9.46
N GLU A 173 2.70 -3.90 -9.77
CA GLU A 173 3.76 -3.09 -10.36
C GLU A 173 4.96 -3.00 -9.42
N HIS A 174 4.74 -2.69 -8.13
CA HIS A 174 5.81 -2.56 -7.15
C HIS A 174 6.60 -3.86 -6.97
N VAL A 175 5.90 -4.99 -6.80
CA VAL A 175 6.54 -6.31 -6.65
C VAL A 175 7.30 -6.72 -7.92
N SER A 176 6.81 -6.30 -9.10
CA SER A 176 7.45 -6.62 -10.37
C SER A 176 8.82 -5.97 -10.59
N PHE A 177 9.13 -4.87 -9.91
CA PHE A 177 10.44 -4.20 -10.01
C PHE A 177 11.57 -4.97 -9.31
N PHE A 178 11.24 -5.97 -8.48
CA PHE A 178 12.24 -6.72 -7.75
C PHE A 178 12.63 -7.99 -8.51
N ASP A 179 13.70 -7.91 -9.30
CA ASP A 179 14.26 -9.06 -10.04
C ASP A 179 14.97 -10.08 -9.12
N ASN A 180 15.42 -9.63 -7.94
CA ASN A 180 16.12 -10.46 -6.97
C ASN A 180 15.23 -10.82 -5.78
N GLU A 181 14.90 -12.11 -5.67
CA GLU A 181 14.02 -12.64 -4.63
C GLU A 181 14.56 -12.44 -3.20
N ASP A 182 15.89 -12.44 -3.00
CA ASP A 182 16.51 -12.15 -1.69
C ASP A 182 16.24 -10.71 -1.27
N VAL A 183 16.43 -9.77 -2.20
CA VAL A 183 16.22 -8.34 -1.99
C VAL A 183 14.76 -8.06 -1.68
N LEU A 184 13.82 -8.66 -2.42
CA LEU A 184 12.38 -8.49 -2.17
C LEU A 184 11.99 -9.01 -0.78
N ASN A 185 12.41 -10.23 -0.43
CA ASN A 185 12.08 -10.83 0.87
C ASN A 185 12.66 -9.99 2.02
N ARG A 186 13.89 -9.50 1.86
CA ARG A 186 14.56 -8.62 2.83
C ARG A 186 13.79 -7.32 3.03
N GLN A 187 13.42 -6.64 1.95
CA GLN A 187 12.69 -5.36 2.04
C GLN A 187 11.30 -5.55 2.66
N MET A 188 10.55 -6.56 2.22
CA MET A 188 9.24 -6.90 2.78
C MET A 188 9.32 -7.20 4.28
N PHE A 189 10.30 -8.01 4.68
CA PHE A 189 10.54 -8.35 6.07
C PHE A 189 10.89 -7.10 6.90
N TYR A 190 11.79 -6.24 6.41
CA TYR A 190 12.16 -4.98 7.08
C TYR A 190 10.96 -4.03 7.22
N THR A 191 10.15 -3.86 6.18
CA THR A 191 8.94 -3.03 6.25
C THR A 191 7.94 -3.58 7.26
N PHE A 192 7.73 -4.90 7.29
CA PHE A 192 6.84 -5.54 8.26
C PHE A 192 7.29 -5.30 9.70
N ILE A 193 8.57 -5.56 10.00
CA ILE A 193 9.12 -5.38 11.35
C ILE A 193 9.05 -3.92 11.79
N ASN A 194 9.41 -3.00 10.91
CA ASN A 194 9.34 -1.57 11.22
C ASN A 194 7.90 -1.13 11.50
N ARG A 195 6.93 -1.56 10.69
CA ARG A 195 5.52 -1.20 10.89
C ARG A 195 4.93 -1.79 12.18
N GLN A 196 5.35 -3.00 12.54
CA GLN A 196 4.77 -3.72 13.68
C GLN A 196 5.36 -3.29 15.02
N PHE A 197 6.67 -3.01 15.07
CA PHE A 197 7.39 -2.77 16.32
C PHE A 197 8.10 -1.40 16.38
N SER A 198 7.98 -0.57 15.34
CA SER A 198 8.63 0.75 15.25
C SER A 198 10.15 0.68 15.48
N VAL A 199 10.78 -0.30 14.84
CA VAL A 199 12.19 -0.65 15.05
C VAL A 199 13.11 0.34 14.35
N ASP A 200 14.15 0.80 15.06
CA ASP A 200 15.16 1.66 14.48
C ASP A 200 15.98 0.96 13.38
N ARG A 201 16.55 1.76 12.47
CA ARG A 201 17.27 1.25 11.30
C ARG A 201 18.46 0.36 11.67
N LYS A 202 19.18 0.65 12.76
CA LYS A 202 20.35 -0.14 13.18
C LYS A 202 19.91 -1.54 13.63
N THR A 203 18.86 -1.62 14.42
CA THR A 203 18.29 -2.90 14.86
C THR A 203 17.76 -3.72 13.68
N ILE A 204 17.11 -3.09 12.69
CA ILE A 204 16.65 -3.79 11.47
C ILE A 204 17.82 -4.39 10.69
N ILE A 205 18.93 -3.65 10.57
CA ILE A 205 20.14 -4.14 9.90
C ILE A 205 20.73 -5.33 10.67
N GLU A 206 20.84 -5.25 12.01
CA GLU A 206 21.33 -6.36 12.86
C GLU A 206 20.53 -7.65 12.64
N ILE A 207 19.20 -7.55 12.47
CA ILE A 207 18.33 -8.71 12.23
C ILE A 207 18.67 -9.42 10.91
N GLY A 208 18.89 -8.66 9.83
CA GLY A 208 19.13 -9.23 8.50
C GLY A 208 20.61 -9.42 8.13
N GLU A 209 21.54 -9.00 8.99
CA GLU A 209 22.98 -9.20 8.82
C GLU A 209 23.30 -10.71 8.72
N ASP A 210 24.15 -11.06 7.75
CA ASP A 210 24.59 -12.44 7.44
C ASP A 210 23.47 -13.47 7.26
N TYR A 211 22.24 -13.02 6.97
CA TYR A 211 21.12 -13.89 6.72
C TYR A 211 20.77 -13.94 5.23
N ASP A 212 20.57 -15.17 4.75
CA ASP A 212 20.10 -15.49 3.40
C ASP A 212 18.57 -15.51 3.36
N PHE A 213 17.97 -14.43 2.85
CA PHE A 213 16.52 -14.26 2.76
C PHE A 213 15.88 -15.10 1.65
N SER A 214 16.67 -15.78 0.82
CA SER A 214 16.13 -16.81 -0.08
C SER A 214 15.54 -18.00 0.71
N LYS A 215 16.15 -18.31 1.88
CA LYS A 215 15.73 -19.41 2.78
C LYS A 215 14.54 -19.07 3.66
N GLY A 216 14.03 -17.84 3.63
CA GLY A 216 12.87 -17.41 4.40
C GLY A 216 13.16 -16.15 5.22
N ALA A 217 12.44 -15.95 6.32
CA ALA A 217 12.68 -14.83 7.24
C ALA A 217 13.49 -15.29 8.47
N PRO A 218 14.38 -14.45 9.04
CA PRO A 218 15.20 -14.78 10.20
C PRO A 218 14.40 -14.78 11.52
N VAL A 219 13.31 -15.55 11.62
CA VAL A 219 12.30 -15.44 12.69
C VAL A 219 12.91 -15.50 14.09
N PHE A 220 13.75 -16.51 14.38
CA PHE A 220 14.34 -16.65 15.71
C PHE A 220 15.34 -15.54 16.06
N LYS A 221 16.20 -15.14 15.10
CA LYS A 221 17.13 -14.01 15.26
C LYS A 221 16.36 -12.71 15.49
N THR A 222 15.23 -12.53 14.80
CA THR A 222 14.32 -11.40 14.96
C THR A 222 13.76 -11.34 16.37
N VAL A 223 13.13 -12.43 16.84
CA VAL A 223 12.54 -12.49 18.19
C VAL A 223 13.60 -12.20 19.25
N TYR A 224 14.78 -12.80 19.13
CA TYR A 224 15.90 -12.57 20.04
C TYR A 224 16.31 -11.08 20.10
N ILE A 225 16.54 -10.44 18.94
CA ILE A 225 16.98 -9.05 18.87
C ILE A 225 15.90 -8.09 19.38
N LEU A 226 14.63 -8.34 19.04
CA LEU A 226 13.52 -7.50 19.50
C LEU A 226 13.34 -7.58 21.03
N ILE A 227 13.51 -8.76 21.63
CA ILE A 227 13.50 -8.93 23.09
C ILE A 227 14.71 -8.23 23.71
N LYS A 228 15.92 -8.46 23.18
CA LYS A 228 17.16 -7.84 23.66
C LYS A 228 17.05 -6.32 23.73
N ASN A 229 16.49 -5.70 22.69
CA ASN A 229 16.38 -4.24 22.53
C ASN A 229 15.07 -3.63 23.07
N ASN A 230 14.31 -4.34 23.92
CA ASN A 230 13.08 -3.85 24.56
C ASN A 230 11.89 -3.53 23.63
N TYR A 231 11.87 -4.08 22.40
CA TYR A 231 10.75 -3.87 21.47
C TYR A 231 9.54 -4.75 21.78
N ILE A 232 9.74 -5.90 22.42
CA ILE A 232 8.67 -6.85 22.78
C ILE A 232 8.34 -6.79 24.28
N PHE A 233 9.37 -6.69 25.12
CA PHE A 233 9.26 -6.72 26.57
C PHE A 233 9.97 -5.52 27.18
N ASN A 234 9.37 -4.93 28.20
CA ASN A 234 10.10 -4.01 29.08
C ASN A 234 11.11 -4.78 29.96
N GLU A 235 11.98 -4.07 30.69
CA GLU A 235 13.03 -4.68 31.51
C GLU A 235 12.51 -5.70 32.56
N LYS A 236 11.33 -5.45 33.14
CA LYS A 236 10.72 -6.38 34.11
C LYS A 236 10.23 -7.65 33.42
N GLU A 237 9.47 -7.51 32.34
CA GLU A 237 8.96 -8.62 31.53
C GLU A 237 10.10 -9.45 30.94
N LYS A 238 11.16 -8.79 30.47
CA LYS A 238 12.36 -9.44 29.94
C LYS A 238 13.06 -10.27 31.01
N THR A 239 13.14 -9.77 32.24
CA THR A 239 13.70 -10.49 33.39
C THR A 239 12.90 -11.75 33.70
N ILE A 240 11.57 -11.64 33.72
CA ILE A 240 10.68 -12.80 33.91
C ILE A 240 10.88 -13.80 32.79
N PHE A 241 10.89 -13.33 31.54
CA PHE A 241 11.02 -14.17 30.35
C PHE A 241 12.33 -14.96 30.34
N TYR A 242 13.48 -14.32 30.57
CA TYR A 242 14.77 -15.01 30.56
C TYR A 242 14.91 -16.03 31.70
N ARG A 243 14.42 -15.70 32.90
CA ARG A 243 14.62 -16.52 34.11
C ARG A 243 13.61 -17.64 34.27
N SER A 244 12.38 -17.43 33.79
CA SER A 244 11.28 -18.38 33.98
C SER A 244 11.14 -19.35 32.81
N LEU A 245 11.62 -19.00 31.61
CA LEU A 245 11.41 -19.77 30.38
C LEU A 245 12.69 -20.31 29.72
N CYS A 246 13.85 -20.19 30.37
CA CYS A 246 15.12 -20.74 29.85
C CYS A 246 15.51 -20.26 28.44
N PHE A 247 15.07 -19.07 28.04
CA PHE A 247 15.31 -18.58 26.67
C PHE A 247 16.79 -18.27 26.37
N SER A 248 17.65 -18.23 27.40
CA SER A 248 19.10 -18.22 27.24
C SER A 248 19.70 -19.46 27.92
N ASN A 249 20.59 -20.16 27.21
CA ASN A 249 21.23 -21.40 27.69
C ASN A 249 22.12 -21.23 28.94
N ASN A 250 22.24 -20.03 29.51
CA ASN A 250 23.18 -19.69 30.58
C ASN A 250 22.52 -19.23 31.89
N THR A 251 21.21 -19.38 32.05
CA THR A 251 20.50 -18.99 33.29
C THR A 251 19.80 -20.19 33.90
N GLU A 252 20.14 -20.54 35.15
CA GLU A 252 19.37 -21.51 35.94
C GLU A 252 17.90 -21.07 36.02
N ILE A 253 16.98 -22.02 35.84
CA ILE A 253 15.54 -21.78 35.94
C ILE A 253 15.24 -21.31 37.36
N GLU A 254 14.74 -20.08 37.48
CA GLU A 254 14.31 -19.55 38.75
C GLU A 254 12.78 -19.71 38.87
N PRO A 255 12.26 -20.25 39.99
CA PRO A 255 10.82 -20.31 40.22
C PRO A 255 10.21 -18.92 40.18
N LEU A 256 9.03 -18.78 39.56
CA LEU A 256 8.31 -17.51 39.41
C LEU A 256 8.15 -16.73 40.72
N GLY A 257 8.00 -17.43 41.86
CA GLY A 257 7.95 -16.81 43.19
C GLY A 257 9.21 -16.01 43.54
N LYS A 258 10.40 -16.60 43.36
CA LYS A 258 11.68 -15.93 43.62
C LYS A 258 11.91 -14.76 42.66
N THR A 259 11.50 -14.91 41.40
CA THR A 259 11.54 -13.81 40.42
C THR A 259 10.59 -12.68 40.82
N GLY A 260 9.41 -13.01 41.37
CA GLY A 260 8.45 -12.05 41.91
C GLY A 260 8.97 -11.26 43.10
N ASP A 261 9.63 -11.93 44.06
CA ASP A 261 10.20 -11.31 45.26
C ASP A 261 11.28 -10.29 44.88
N ARG A 262 12.15 -10.66 43.95
CA ARG A 262 13.24 -9.81 43.47
C ARG A 262 12.77 -8.57 42.72
N LEU A 263 11.66 -8.66 42.01
CA LEU A 263 11.06 -7.55 41.28
C LEU A 263 10.12 -6.69 42.15
N GLY A 264 9.90 -7.08 43.41
CA GLY A 264 8.99 -6.41 44.34
C GLY A 264 7.53 -6.47 43.88
N ILE A 265 7.12 -7.58 43.25
CA ILE A 265 5.78 -7.78 42.69
C ILE A 265 4.94 -8.74 43.55
N THR A 266 5.59 -9.52 44.41
CA THR A 266 4.96 -10.34 45.45
C THR A 266 4.78 -9.53 46.74
N ARG A 267 3.74 -9.88 47.52
CA ARG A 267 3.40 -9.23 48.79
C ARG A 267 4.44 -9.48 49.87
#